data_AF-A0A946TQM7-F1
#
_entry.id   AF-A0A946TQM7-F1
#
_cell.length_a   1.000
_cell.length_b   1.000
_cell.length_c   1.000
_cell.angle_alpha   90.00
_cell.angle_beta   90.00
_cell.angle_gamma   90.00
#
_symmetry.space_group_name_H-M   'P 1'
#
loop_
_entity.id
_entity.type
_entity.pdbx_description
1 polymer ?
#
loop_
_entity_poly.entity_id
_entity_poly.type
_entity_poly.pdbx_seq_one_letter_code
_entity_poly.pdbx_strand_id
1 'polypeptide(L)'
;MENATQFLAWAFEIPYLITYNRLHGCDHFKIVRADDDYKNTYADDPKFWVILSEAVEEYESPMSYIETLLIAMTPPQAAIAALRQNSPADQQLTA
;
A
#
# COMPACT_ATOMS: atom_id res chain seq x y z
N MET A 1 -16.53 12.01 -17.37
CA MET A 1 -15.65 10.83 -17.25
C MET A 1 -14.74 11.14 -16.08
N GLU A 2 -14.99 10.53 -14.93
CA GLU A 2 -14.12 10.70 -13.76
C GLU A 2 -12.83 9.94 -14.05
N ASN A 3 -11.71 10.66 -14.07
CA ASN A 3 -10.42 10.07 -14.42
C ASN A 3 -9.88 9.33 -13.20
N ALA A 4 -9.98 8.00 -13.22
CA ALA A 4 -9.29 7.16 -12.28
C ALA A 4 -7.79 7.27 -12.48
N THR A 5 -7.06 7.61 -11.41
CA THR A 5 -5.60 7.62 -11.41
C THR A 5 -5.11 6.30 -10.84
N GLN A 6 -4.16 5.67 -11.52
CA GLN A 6 -3.49 4.48 -11.03
C GLN A 6 -2.04 4.77 -10.72
N PHE A 7 -1.56 4.26 -9.60
CA PHE A 7 -0.17 4.35 -9.20
C PHE A 7 0.22 3.14 -8.36
N LEU A 8 1.52 2.89 -8.29
CA LEU A 8 2.08 1.87 -7.41
C LEU A 8 2.54 2.54 -6.11
N ALA A 9 2.37 1.83 -4.99
CA ALA A 9 2.85 2.24 -3.67
C ALA A 9 3.50 1.05 -2.97
N TRP A 10 4.44 1.31 -2.06
CA TRP A 10 5.21 0.27 -1.36
C TRP A 10 5.00 0.41 0.14
N ALA A 11 4.78 -0.72 0.81
CA ALA A 11 4.86 -0.80 2.25
C ALA A 11 5.70 -2.02 2.62
N PHE A 12 6.82 -1.79 3.32
CA PHE A 12 7.74 -2.85 3.74
C PHE A 12 8.20 -3.75 2.57
N GLU A 13 8.54 -3.12 1.45
CA GLU A 13 8.96 -3.76 0.19
C GLU A 13 7.89 -4.59 -0.52
N ILE A 14 6.66 -4.58 0.00
CA ILE A 14 5.53 -5.17 -0.66
C ILE A 14 4.91 -4.13 -1.58
N PRO A 15 4.86 -4.37 -2.91
CA PRO A 15 4.24 -3.46 -3.85
C PRO A 15 2.70 -3.61 -3.84
N TYR A 16 2.01 -2.50 -4.03
CA TYR A 16 0.56 -2.40 -4.14
C TYR A 16 0.18 -1.58 -5.35
N LEU A 17 -0.76 -2.08 -6.15
CA LEU A 17 -1.45 -1.29 -7.17
C LEU A 17 -2.64 -0.58 -6.54
N ILE A 18 -2.64 0.75 -6.67
CA ILE A 18 -3.68 1.61 -6.13
C ILE A 18 -4.43 2.26 -7.28
N THR A 19 -5.75 2.16 -7.25
CA THR A 19 -6.65 2.95 -8.11
C THR A 19 -7.37 3.97 -7.25
N TYR A 20 -7.19 5.24 -7.58
CA TYR A 20 -7.74 6.38 -6.88
C TYR A 20 -8.82 7.07 -7.71
N ASN A 21 -9.93 7.44 -7.05
CA ASN A 21 -10.98 8.27 -7.60
C ASN A 21 -11.49 9.24 -6.54
N ARG A 22 -11.75 10.49 -6.92
CA ARG A 22 -12.44 11.46 -6.05
C ARG A 22 -13.90 11.56 -6.47
N LEU A 23 -14.81 11.24 -5.55
CA LEU A 23 -16.25 11.19 -5.76
C LEU A 23 -16.96 11.90 -4.62
N HIS A 24 -17.77 12.91 -4.93
CA HIS A 24 -18.67 13.56 -3.96
C HIS A 24 -18.02 13.98 -2.61
N GLY A 25 -16.82 14.57 -2.66
CA GLY A 25 -16.09 15.00 -1.44
C GLY A 25 -15.46 13.84 -0.65
N CYS A 26 -15.41 12.64 -1.24
CA CYS A 26 -14.70 11.49 -0.72
C CYS A 26 -13.61 11.06 -1.70
N ASP A 27 -12.50 10.59 -1.14
CA ASP A 27 -11.42 9.95 -1.86
C ASP A 27 -11.54 8.44 -1.70
N HIS A 28 -11.66 7.76 -2.85
CA HIS A 28 -11.83 6.32 -2.95
C HIS A 28 -10.52 5.69 -3.38
N PHE A 29 -10.03 4.76 -2.58
CA PHE A 29 -8.84 3.98 -2.86
C PHE A 29 -9.21 2.51 -2.99
N LYS A 30 -8.98 1.94 -4.17
CA LYS A 30 -8.95 0.49 -4.38
C LYS A 30 -7.49 0.05 -4.35
N ILE A 31 -7.15 -0.87 -3.46
CA ILE A 31 -5.79 -1.33 -3.22
C ILE A 31 -5.74 -2.83 -3.48
N VAL A 32 -4.79 -3.24 -4.30
CA VAL A 32 -4.51 -4.65 -4.58
C VAL A 32 -3.02 -4.86 -4.35
N ARG A 33 -2.62 -5.92 -3.65
CA ARG A 33 -1.21 -6.28 -3.59
C ARG A 33 -0.75 -6.61 -5.00
N ALA A 34 0.33 -6.00 -5.46
CA ALA A 34 0.93 -6.34 -6.73
C ALA A 34 1.85 -7.56 -6.54
N ASP A 35 1.26 -8.70 -6.16
CA ASP A 35 1.98 -9.97 -6.04
C ASP A 35 2.27 -10.53 -7.45
N ASP A 36 3.44 -11.13 -7.64
CA ASP A 36 3.88 -11.68 -8.93
C ASP A 36 3.48 -13.15 -9.12
N ASP A 37 2.95 -13.78 -8.06
CA ASP A 37 2.75 -15.23 -8.03
C ASP A 37 1.38 -15.69 -8.53
N TYR A 38 0.43 -14.77 -8.75
CA TYR A 38 -0.92 -14.98 -9.29
C TYR A 38 -1.67 -16.17 -8.66
N LYS A 39 -1.41 -16.50 -7.39
CA LYS A 39 -1.96 -17.70 -6.76
C LYS A 39 -3.40 -17.55 -6.22
N ASN A 40 -4.05 -16.41 -6.45
CA ASN A 40 -5.40 -16.10 -5.92
C ASN A 40 -5.48 -16.32 -4.40
N THR A 41 -4.51 -15.75 -3.68
CA THR A 41 -4.49 -15.76 -2.22
C THR A 41 -5.31 -14.59 -1.66
N TYR A 42 -5.58 -14.60 -0.35
CA TYR A 42 -6.24 -13.47 0.35
C TYR A 42 -5.47 -12.13 0.21
N ALA A 43 -4.21 -12.18 -0.24
CA ALA A 43 -3.42 -10.99 -0.53
C ALA A 43 -3.81 -10.33 -1.87
N ASP A 44 -4.43 -11.08 -2.78
CA ASP A 44 -4.88 -10.64 -4.10
C ASP A 44 -6.28 -10.00 -4.07
N ASP A 45 -7.00 -10.17 -2.95
CA ASP A 45 -8.34 -9.60 -2.79
C ASP A 45 -8.27 -8.06 -2.69
N PRO A 46 -9.06 -7.33 -3.52
CA PRO A 46 -9.07 -5.88 -3.49
C PRO A 46 -9.64 -5.36 -2.18
N LYS A 47 -8.90 -4.44 -1.57
CA LYS A 47 -9.35 -3.65 -0.42
C LYS A 47 -9.84 -2.30 -0.89
N PHE A 48 -10.91 -1.82 -0.28
CA PHE A 48 -11.52 -0.54 -0.61
C PHE A 48 -11.55 0.35 0.61
N TRP A 49 -11.09 1.58 0.44
CA TRP A 49 -11.22 2.65 1.42
C TRP A 49 -11.93 3.84 0.82
N VAL A 50 -12.82 4.41 1.64
CA VAL A 50 -13.54 5.63 1.35
C VAL A 50 -13.23 6.58 2.48
N ILE A 51 -12.63 7.70 2.14
CA ILE A 51 -12.05 8.64 3.10
C ILE A 51 -12.61 10.02 2.78
N LEU A 52 -12.97 10.79 3.81
CA LEU A 52 -13.38 12.17 3.61
C LEU A 52 -12.21 12.96 3.01
N SER A 53 -12.47 13.71 1.93
CA SER A 53 -11.41 14.42 1.22
C SER A 53 -10.67 15.44 2.08
N GLU A 54 -11.33 16.00 3.10
CA GLU A 54 -10.71 16.91 4.07
C GLU A 54 -9.49 16.27 4.75
N ALA A 55 -9.56 14.99 5.11
CA ALA A 55 -8.44 14.29 5.75
C ALA A 55 -7.28 14.00 4.77
N VAL A 56 -7.58 13.86 3.48
CA VAL A 56 -6.58 13.63 2.43
C VAL A 56 -5.90 14.94 2.03
N GLU A 57 -6.63 16.05 2.08
CA GLU A 57 -6.15 17.40 1.75
C GLU A 57 -5.15 17.95 2.78
N GLU A 58 -5.03 17.33 3.96
CA GLU A 58 -3.94 17.61 4.92
C GLU A 58 -2.55 17.16 4.41
N TYR A 59 -2.52 16.36 3.35
CA TYR A 59 -1.29 15.81 2.75
C TYR A 59 -1.01 16.46 1.40
N GLU A 60 0.25 16.40 0.95
CA GLU A 60 0.67 16.96 -0.33
C GLU A 60 -0.10 16.34 -1.51
N SER A 61 -0.47 15.07 -1.41
CA SER A 61 -1.27 14.38 -2.41
C SER A 61 -2.01 13.16 -1.82
N PRO A 62 -3.04 12.65 -2.53
CA PRO A 62 -3.67 11.37 -2.18
C PRO A 62 -2.68 10.19 -2.13
N MET A 63 -1.58 10.27 -2.91
CA MET A 63 -0.52 9.25 -2.92
C MET A 63 0.24 9.24 -1.59
N SER A 64 0.60 10.42 -1.08
CA SER A 64 1.30 10.56 0.21
C SER A 64 0.44 10.09 1.39
N TYR A 65 -0.87 10.35 1.33
CA TYR A 65 -1.83 9.88 2.34
C TYR A 65 -1.89 8.34 2.37
N ILE A 66 -2.06 7.71 1.21
CA ILE A 66 -2.30 6.27 1.15
C ILE A 66 -1.05 5.46 1.55
N GLU A 67 0.15 5.94 1.22
CA GLU A 67 1.41 5.34 1.68
C GLU A 67 1.50 5.34 3.21
N THR A 68 1.18 6.46 3.85
CA THR A 68 1.14 6.60 5.31
C THR A 68 0.17 5.58 5.93
N LEU A 69 -1.02 5.45 5.33
CA LEU A 69 -2.04 4.53 5.82
C LEU A 69 -1.63 3.05 5.67
N LEU A 70 -1.01 2.69 4.53
CA LEU A 70 -0.48 1.34 4.30
C LEU A 70 0.59 0.95 5.32
N ILE A 71 1.49 1.87 5.65
CA ILE A 71 2.54 1.65 6.66
C ILE A 71 1.91 1.44 8.04
N ALA A 72 0.99 2.32 8.46
CA ALA A 72 0.34 2.25 9.76
C ALA A 72 -0.47 0.95 9.98
N MET A 73 -0.99 0.40 8.89
CA MET A 73 -1.79 -0.82 8.89
C MET A 73 -0.99 -2.13 8.93
N THR A 74 0.30 -2.07 8.60
CA THR A 74 1.08 -3.29 8.50
C THR A 74 1.39 -3.83 9.90
N PRO A 75 1.11 -5.12 10.19
CA PRO A 75 1.44 -5.71 11.48
C PRO A 75 2.93 -5.49 11.80
N PRO A 76 3.29 -5.10 13.04
CA PRO A 76 4.68 -4.87 13.43
C PRO A 76 5.60 -6.04 13.08
N GLN A 77 5.08 -7.27 13.12
CA GLN A 77 5.83 -8.48 12.78
C GLN A 77 6.21 -8.56 11.29
N ALA A 78 5.33 -8.12 10.38
CA ALA A 78 5.63 -8.06 8.95
C ALA A 78 6.63 -6.94 8.63
N ALA A 79 6.50 -5.80 9.31
CA ALA A 79 7.49 -4.72 9.27
C ALA A 79 8.89 -5.18 9.72
N ILE A 80 8.95 -5.91 10.83
CA ILE A 80 10.20 -6.48 11.35
C ILE A 80 10.78 -7.55 10.41
N ALA A 81 9.95 -8.39 9.80
CA ALA A 81 10.40 -9.41 8.86
C ALA A 81 11.01 -8.80 7.59
N ALA A 82 10.38 -7.77 7.02
CA ALA A 82 10.92 -7.04 5.87
C ALA A 82 12.25 -6.34 6.20
N LEU A 83 12.37 -5.72 7.38
CA LEU A 83 13.64 -5.09 7.82
C LEU A 83 14.79 -6.11 7.99
N ARG A 84 14.47 -7.34 8.40
CA ARG A 84 15.47 -8.42 8.53
C ARG A 84 15.94 -8.96 7.19
N GLN A 85 15.03 -9.14 6.23
CA GLN A 85 15.37 -9.60 4.89
C GLN A 85 16.33 -8.65 4.15
N ASN A 86 16.33 -7.36 4.53
CA ASN A 86 17.16 -6.32 3.91
C ASN A 86 18.32 -5.85 4.79
N SER A 87 18.55 -6.52 5.92
CA SER A 87 19.73 -6.30 6.72
C SER A 87 20.89 -7.14 6.17
N PRO A 88 22.00 -6.53 5.70
CA PRO A 88 23.17 -7.26 5.20
C PRO A 88 23.89 -8.11 6.27
N ALA A 89 23.47 -8.02 7.53
CA ALA A 89 24.02 -8.79 8.64
C ALA A 89 23.62 -10.28 8.64
N ASP A 90 22.49 -10.66 8.03
CA ASP A 90 22.02 -12.05 8.04
C ASP A 90 22.55 -12.90 6.87
N GLN A 91 23.20 -12.29 5.87
CA GLN A 91 23.82 -13.02 4.74
C GLN A 91 25.18 -13.66 5.08
N GLN A 92 25.71 -13.49 6.29
CA GLN A 92 27.02 -14.04 6.70
C GLN A 92 26.97 -15.24 7.66
N LEU A 93 25.80 -15.79 8.00
CA LEU A 93 25.70 -16.92 8.94
C LEU A 93 25.43 -18.29 8.30
N THR A 94 25.40 -18.40 6.98
CA THR A 94 25.43 -19.70 6.29
C THR A 94 26.71 -19.81 5.46
N ALA A 95 27.77 -20.21 6.15
CA ALA A 95 28.95 -20.83 5.53
C ALA A 95 28.61 -22.23 4.99
#